data_AF-A0A6A8QCQ6-F1
#
_entry.id   AF-A0A6A8QCQ6-F1
#
_cell.length_a   1.000
_cell.length_b   1.000
_cell.length_c   1.000
_cell.angle_alpha   90.00
_cell.angle_beta   90.00
_cell.angle_gamma   90.00
#
_symmetry.space_group_name_H-M   'P 1'
#
loop_
_entity.id
_entity.type
_entity.pdbx_description
1 polymer ?
#
loop_
_entity_poly.entity_id
_entity_poly.type
_entity_poly.pdbx_seq_one_letter_code
_entity_poly.pdbx_strand_id
1 'polypeptide(L)'
;MTPQEKELIQNVFERLARSGVGQKDAEAEALIREAMQRTPDAAYGLVQAVIVQEMGLNQATARITELQRQLDEARARQAAPAAGAPQGGVLGGARPG
;
A
#
# COMPACT_ATOMS: atom_id res chain seq x y z
N MET A 1 13.28 20.37 -14.11
CA MET A 1 12.31 19.28 -14.29
C MET A 1 13.05 18.06 -14.82
N THR A 2 13.08 16.98 -14.05
CA THR A 2 13.64 15.69 -14.51
C THR A 2 12.62 14.93 -15.36
N PRO A 3 13.04 13.95 -16.19
CA PRO A 3 12.09 13.11 -16.93
C PRO A 3 11.10 12.38 -16.01
N GLN A 4 11.57 11.93 -14.85
CA GLN A 4 10.76 11.26 -13.84
C GLN A 4 9.74 12.22 -13.19
N GLU A 5 10.15 13.44 -12.86
CA GLU A 5 9.24 14.47 -12.32
C GLU A 5 8.14 14.81 -13.34
N LYS A 6 8.50 14.91 -14.62
CA LYS A 6 7.54 15.14 -15.71
C LYS A 6 6.48 14.02 -15.78
N GLU A 7 6.91 12.77 -15.66
CA GLU A 7 6.02 11.61 -15.69
C GLU A 7 5.06 11.59 -14.49
N LEU A 8 5.56 11.85 -13.28
CA LEU A 8 4.74 11.96 -12.07
C LEU A 8 3.65 13.04 -12.22
N ILE A 9 4.01 14.21 -12.74
CA ILE A 9 3.04 15.30 -12.99
C ILE A 9 1.98 14.84 -13.99
N GLN A 10 2.36 14.19 -15.10
CA GLN A 10 1.40 13.69 -16.08
C GLN A 10 0.43 12.68 -15.48
N ASN A 11 0.92 11.73 -14.69
CA ASN A 11 0.11 10.72 -14.02
C ASN A 11 -0.95 11.34 -13.09
N VAL A 12 -0.61 12.41 -12.37
CA VAL A 12 -1.56 13.15 -11.53
C VAL A 12 -2.72 13.70 -12.36
N PHE A 13 -2.42 14.37 -13.48
CA PHE A 13 -3.46 14.97 -14.33
C PHE A 13 -4.30 13.93 -15.07
N GLU A 14 -3.71 12.83 -15.53
CA GLU A 14 -4.48 11.73 -16.11
C GLU A 14 -5.48 11.15 -15.11
N ARG A 15 -5.06 10.98 -13.85
CA ARG A 15 -5.94 10.49 -12.79
C ARG A 15 -7.06 11.46 -12.50
N LEU A 16 -6.76 12.76 -12.37
CA LEU A 16 -7.77 13.79 -12.19
C LEU A 16 -8.81 13.77 -13.33
N ALA A 17 -8.36 13.62 -14.58
CA ALA A 17 -9.25 13.52 -15.74
C ALA A 17 -10.14 12.27 -15.70
N ARG A 18 -9.58 11.12 -15.28
CA ARG A 18 -10.33 9.85 -15.14
C ARG A 18 -11.32 9.87 -13.97
N SER A 19 -10.99 10.57 -12.89
CA SER A 19 -11.79 10.55 -11.66
C SER A 19 -13.13 11.25 -11.84
N GLY A 20 -13.21 12.22 -12.75
CA GLY A 20 -14.40 13.02 -13.00
C GLY A 20 -14.83 13.80 -11.76
N VAL A 21 -14.71 15.12 -11.77
CA VAL A 21 -15.35 15.89 -10.71
C VAL A 21 -16.86 15.78 -10.95
N GLY A 22 -17.58 15.12 -10.03
CA GLY A 22 -19.04 15.02 -10.10
C GLY A 22 -19.72 16.39 -10.01
N GLN A 23 -20.98 16.45 -9.59
CA GLN A 23 -21.61 17.75 -9.34
C GLN A 23 -20.77 18.53 -8.33
N LYS A 24 -20.15 19.63 -8.77
CA LYS A 24 -19.35 20.49 -7.92
C LYS A 24 -20.27 21.24 -6.97
N ASP A 25 -19.89 21.25 -5.71
CA ASP A 25 -20.46 22.18 -4.75
C ASP A 25 -20.02 23.60 -5.11
N ALA A 26 -21.00 24.49 -5.32
CA ALA A 26 -20.76 25.87 -5.77
C ALA A 26 -20.07 26.71 -4.70
N GLU A 27 -20.34 26.47 -3.41
CA GLU A 27 -19.68 27.16 -2.30
C GLU A 27 -18.23 26.71 -2.20
N ALA A 28 -17.99 25.40 -2.30
CA ALA A 28 -16.63 24.86 -2.34
C ALA A 28 -15.84 25.39 -3.54
N GLU A 29 -16.45 25.46 -4.73
CA GLU A 29 -15.79 26.00 -5.92
C GLU A 29 -15.43 27.49 -5.77
N ALA A 30 -16.30 28.29 -5.16
CA ALA A 30 -16.03 29.70 -4.88
C ALA A 30 -14.87 29.87 -3.90
N LEU A 31 -14.88 29.11 -2.79
CA LEU A 31 -13.84 29.15 -1.77
C LEU A 31 -12.48 28.71 -2.33
N ILE A 32 -12.44 27.61 -3.09
CA ILE A 32 -11.21 27.13 -3.73
C ILE A 32 -10.66 28.21 -4.66
N ARG A 33 -11.52 28.85 -5.47
CA ARG A 33 -11.10 29.89 -6.41
C ARG A 33 -10.51 31.11 -5.70
N GLU A 34 -11.12 31.57 -4.60
CA GLU A 34 -10.56 32.66 -3.79
C GLU A 34 -9.21 32.27 -3.17
N ALA A 35 -9.13 31.08 -2.56
CA ALA A 35 -7.90 30.60 -1.94
C ALA A 35 -6.74 30.48 -2.94
N MET A 36 -7.03 30.00 -4.16
CA MET A 36 -6.06 29.91 -5.26
C MET A 36 -5.55 31.29 -5.70
N GLN A 37 -6.40 32.32 -5.70
CA GLN A 37 -5.98 33.69 -6.04
C GLN A 37 -5.09 34.32 -4.96
N ARG A 38 -5.31 33.95 -3.70
CA ARG A 38 -4.57 34.49 -2.54
C ARG A 38 -3.24 33.76 -2.29
N THR A 39 -3.04 32.62 -2.94
CA THR A 39 -1.87 31.76 -2.74
C THR A 39 -1.06 31.68 -4.04
N PRO A 40 0.05 32.42 -4.17
CA PRO A 40 0.96 32.29 -5.29
C PRO A 40 1.39 30.83 -5.49
N ASP A 41 1.48 30.39 -6.74
CA ASP A 41 1.92 29.04 -7.12
C ASP A 41 1.11 27.87 -6.49
N ALA A 42 -0.11 28.12 -6.01
CA ALA A 42 -0.94 27.09 -5.38
C ALA A 42 -1.13 25.85 -6.25
N ALA A 43 -1.25 26.01 -7.57
CA ALA A 43 -1.35 24.89 -8.50
C ALA A 43 -0.12 23.98 -8.45
N TYR A 44 1.09 24.57 -8.41
CA TYR A 44 2.33 23.81 -8.30
C TYR A 44 2.42 23.10 -6.95
N GLY A 45 2.10 23.80 -5.85
CA GLY A 45 2.09 23.23 -4.50
C GLY A 45 1.10 22.07 -4.35
N LEU A 46 -0.11 22.20 -4.91
CA LEU A 46 -1.12 21.14 -4.91
C LEU A 46 -0.66 19.91 -5.69
N VAL A 47 -0.05 20.09 -6.87
CA VAL A 47 0.51 18.96 -7.64
C VAL A 47 1.60 18.25 -6.85
N GLN A 48 2.53 18.98 -6.23
CA GLN A 48 3.56 18.39 -5.37
C GLN A 48 2.97 17.63 -4.19
N ALA A 49 1.96 18.19 -3.53
CA ALA A 49 1.26 17.52 -2.44
C ALA A 49 0.58 16.23 -2.89
N VAL A 50 -0.03 16.20 -4.08
CA VAL A 50 -0.64 14.98 -4.64
C VAL A 50 0.42 13.93 -4.96
N ILE A 51 1.56 14.32 -5.55
CA ILE A 51 2.67 13.39 -5.83
C ILE A 51 3.15 12.71 -4.53
N VAL A 52 3.37 13.49 -3.46
CA VAL A 52 3.78 12.93 -2.16
C VAL A 52 2.72 11.99 -1.58
N GLN A 53 1.44 12.35 -1.68
CA GLN A 53 0.33 11.50 -1.24
C GLN A 53 0.29 10.18 -2.02
N GLU A 54 0.51 10.20 -3.33
CA GLU A 54 0.55 8.97 -4.15
C GLU A 54 1.72 8.08 -3.76
N MET A 55 2.91 8.66 -3.53
CA MET A 55 4.06 7.90 -3.04
C MET A 55 3.77 7.25 -1.69
N GLY A 56 3.14 7.99 -0.76
CA GLY A 56 2.72 7.45 0.54
C GLY A 56 1.69 6.32 0.41
N LEU A 57 0.70 6.47 -0.47
CA LEU A 57 -0.33 5.46 -0.72
C LEU A 57 0.28 4.17 -1.29
N ASN A 58 1.22 4.30 -2.23
CA ASN A 58 1.94 3.17 -2.82
C ASN A 58 2.77 2.42 -1.76
N GLN A 59 3.48 3.16 -0.90
CA GLN A 59 4.26 2.56 0.21
C GLN A 59 3.36 1.85 1.21
N ALA A 60 2.23 2.46 1.61
CA ALA A 60 1.26 1.84 2.50
C ALA A 60 0.68 0.56 1.90
N THR A 61 0.33 0.57 0.62
CA THR A 61 -0.18 -0.60 -0.10
C THR A 61 0.86 -1.72 -0.14
N ALA A 62 2.10 -1.42 -0.48
CA ALA A 62 3.19 -2.40 -0.47
C ALA A 62 3.39 -3.02 0.92
N ARG A 63 3.30 -2.20 1.98
CA ARG A 63 3.41 -2.68 3.36
C ARG A 63 2.25 -3.60 3.74
N ILE A 64 1.02 -3.26 3.34
CA ILE A 64 -0.16 -4.09 3.58
C ILE A 64 0.00 -5.45 2.89
N THR A 65 0.39 -5.47 1.61
CA THR A 65 0.61 -6.71 0.86
C THR A 65 1.68 -7.59 1.52
N GLU A 66 2.78 -7.00 1.98
CA GLU A 66 3.82 -7.76 2.68
C GLU A 66 3.34 -8.32 4.02
N LEU A 67 2.58 -7.54 4.79
CA LEU A 67 1.97 -8.03 6.03
C LEU A 67 0.97 -9.16 5.78
N GLN A 68 0.16 -9.08 4.73
CA GLN A 68 -0.75 -10.15 4.33
C GLN A 68 0.00 -11.43 3.99
N ARG A 69 1.09 -11.35 3.20
CA ARG A 69 1.95 -12.51 2.89
C ARG A 69 2.52 -13.16 4.15
N GLN A 70 3.03 -12.36 5.09
CA GLN A 70 3.57 -12.87 6.35
C GLN A 70 2.50 -13.58 7.20
N LEU A 71 1.28 -13.06 7.22
CA LEU A 71 0.15 -13.69 7.92
C LEU A 71 -0.21 -15.03 7.29
N ASP A 72 -0.25 -15.11 5.96
CA ASP A 72 -0.58 -16.35 5.26
C ASP A 72 0.52 -17.41 5.44
N GLU A 73 1.80 -17.02 5.42
CA GLU A 73 2.92 -17.91 5.73
C GLU A 73 2.90 -18.40 7.16
N ALA A 74 2.60 -17.53 8.13
CA ALA A 74 2.46 -17.91 9.53
C ALA A 74 1.32 -18.92 9.72
N ARG A 75 0.18 -18.71 9.06
CA ARG A 75 -0.95 -19.66 9.06
C ARG A 75 -0.59 -21.00 8.43
N ALA A 76 0.11 -20.98 7.29
CA ALA A 76 0.55 -22.21 6.61
C ALA A 76 1.51 -23.03 7.49
N ARG A 77 2.42 -22.38 8.22
CA ARG A 77 3.33 -23.05 9.17
C ARG A 77 2.61 -23.66 10.37
N GLN A 78 1.52 -23.05 10.83
CA GLN A 78 0.71 -23.58 11.94
C GLN A 78 -0.21 -24.73 11.50
N ALA A 79 -0.59 -24.78 10.23
CA ALA A 79 -1.42 -25.84 9.66
C ALA A 79 -0.61 -27.09 9.22
N ALA A 80 0.72 -27.02 9.22
CA ALA A 80 1.55 -28.20 8.97
C ALA A 80 1.43 -29.16 10.17
N PRO A 81 0.94 -30.40 9.99
CA PRO A 81 0.91 -31.37 11.07
C PRO A 81 2.35 -31.66 11.50
N ALA A 82 2.54 -31.88 12.81
CA ALA A 82 3.79 -32.38 13.37
C ALA A 82 4.11 -33.76 12.76
N ALA A 83 4.72 -33.78 11.57
CA ALA A 83 5.22 -34.98 10.95
C ALA A 83 6.52 -35.37 11.66
N GLY A 84 6.37 -36.26 12.65
CA GLY A 84 7.44 -37.12 13.13
C GLY A 84 8.18 -36.61 14.36
N ALA A 85 7.60 -36.81 15.54
CA ALA A 85 8.43 -37.07 16.71
C ALA A 85 9.27 -38.33 16.43
N PRO A 86 10.60 -38.34 16.63
CA PRO A 86 11.34 -39.57 16.65
C PRO A 86 10.84 -40.37 17.86
N GLN A 87 10.20 -41.51 17.61
CA GLN A 87 9.78 -42.44 18.66
C GLN A 87 11.04 -42.85 19.43
N GLY A 88 11.21 -42.24 20.60
CA GLY A 88 12.17 -42.63 21.62
C GLY A 88 11.90 -44.07 22.03
N GLY A 89 13.00 -44.79 22.24
CA GLY A 89 13.00 -46.22 22.49
C GLY A 89 12.12 -46.64 23.66
N VAL A 90 11.41 -47.75 23.45
CA VAL A 90 10.85 -48.56 24.52
C VAL A 90 11.07 -50.03 24.19
N LEU A 91 11.88 -50.65 25.06
CA LEU A 91 11.81 -52.01 25.59
C LEU A 91 11.48 -53.17 24.65
N GLY A 92 12.45 -54.07 24.50
CA GLY A 92 12.22 -55.41 23.98
C GLY A 92 13.38 -56.34 24.28
N GLY A 93 13.79 -56.43 25.54
CA GLY A 93 14.72 -57.47 25.97
C GLY A 93 14.11 -58.84 25.72
N ALA A 94 14.74 -59.64 24.87
CA ALA A 94 14.52 -61.07 24.77
C ALA A 94 15.85 -61.78 24.45
N ARG A 95 16.57 -62.16 25.51
CA ARG A 95 17.27 -63.46 25.58
C ARG A 95 16.20 -64.48 25.99
N PRO A 96 16.19 -65.74 25.50
CA PRO A 96 17.17 -66.77 25.87
C PRO A 96 17.48 -67.72 24.66
N GLY A 97 18.37 -68.71 24.68
CA GLY A 97 19.26 -69.31 25.67
C GLY A 97 20.15 -70.30 24.91
#